data_AF-A0A7M4DKZ0-F1
#
_entry.id   AF-A0A7M4DKZ0-F1
#
_cell.length_a   1.000
_cell.length_b   1.000
_cell.length_c   1.000
_cell.angle_alpha   90.00
_cell.angle_beta   90.00
_cell.angle_gamma   90.00
#
_symmetry.space_group_name_H-M   'P 1'
#
loop_
_entity.id
_entity.type
_entity.pdbx_description
1 polymer ?
#
loop_
_entity_poly.entity_id
_entity_poly.type
_entity_poly.pdbx_seq_one_letter_code
_entity_poly.pdbx_strand_id
1 'polypeptide(L)'
;MTRLWFEGRIVFDRTGPAYRIGEDAQDRVTYAPRPIATELRFLRHLLALPWFENLSLERRRSACVKFVRIHLFGAVHNRPDPSFWTEKERRSLAKVARKLLIAAPGAESVLSLADRRLLDAILAPDTEPATLIGLARARRRHGRPNTLITRDLAQLLATEAPLRLMAASVLLR
;
A
#
# COMPACT_ATOMS: atom_id res chain seq x y z
N MET A 1 -3.99 -15.08 -3.94
CA MET A 1 -4.03 -14.67 -2.52
C MET A 1 -5.19 -13.74 -2.20
N THR A 2 -5.30 -12.51 -2.73
CA THR A 2 -6.37 -11.55 -2.33
C THR A 2 -7.78 -12.11 -2.36
N ARG A 3 -8.15 -12.87 -3.39
CA ARG A 3 -9.48 -13.49 -3.52
C ARG A 3 -9.85 -14.37 -2.32
N LEU A 4 -8.92 -15.23 -1.87
CA LEU A 4 -9.14 -16.12 -0.72
C LEU A 4 -9.45 -15.35 0.56
N TRP A 5 -8.88 -14.15 0.75
CA TRP A 5 -9.17 -13.29 1.90
C TRP A 5 -10.60 -12.74 1.92
N PHE A 6 -11.29 -12.70 0.77
CA PHE A 6 -12.67 -12.19 0.67
C PHE A 6 -13.73 -13.30 0.58
N GLU A 7 -13.32 -14.51 0.20
CA GLU A 7 -14.22 -15.65 0.02
C GLU A 7 -14.16 -16.65 1.19
N GLY A 8 -13.07 -16.68 1.94
CA GLY A 8 -12.86 -17.64 3.03
C GLY A 8 -13.02 -17.05 4.44
N ARG A 9 -13.17 -17.95 5.42
CA ARG A 9 -12.96 -17.63 6.83
C ARG A 9 -11.46 -17.65 7.12
N ILE A 10 -10.93 -16.57 7.67
CA ILE A 10 -9.54 -16.49 8.08
C ILE A 10 -9.43 -16.92 9.54
N VAL A 11 -8.57 -17.90 9.79
CA VAL A 11 -8.23 -18.38 11.13
C VAL A 11 -6.72 -18.27 11.28
N PHE A 12 -6.27 -17.62 12.35
CA PHE A 12 -4.85 -17.47 12.69
C PHE A 12 -4.57 -18.28 13.95
N ASP A 13 -3.80 -19.35 13.83
CA ASP A 13 -3.34 -20.13 14.98
C ASP A 13 -2.12 -19.45 15.60
N ARG A 14 -2.35 -18.76 16.72
CA ARG A 14 -1.32 -18.00 17.45
C ARG A 14 -0.33 -18.91 18.19
N THR A 15 -0.70 -20.14 18.48
CA THR A 15 0.05 -21.05 19.37
C THR A 15 0.60 -22.29 18.66
N GLY A 16 0.19 -22.52 17.41
CA GLY A 16 0.69 -23.62 16.59
C GLY A 16 2.13 -23.46 16.13
N PRO A 17 2.73 -24.53 15.56
CA PRO A 17 4.09 -24.49 15.05
C PRO A 17 4.23 -23.50 13.89
N ALA A 18 5.29 -22.70 13.93
CA ALA A 18 5.58 -21.74 12.86
C ALA A 18 6.06 -22.43 11.58
N TYR A 19 5.66 -21.88 10.43
CA TYR A 19 6.26 -22.20 9.15
C TYR A 19 7.72 -21.72 9.12
N ARG A 20 8.69 -22.63 8.92
CA ARG A 20 10.12 -22.31 8.86
C ARG A 20 10.56 -22.14 7.40
N ILE A 21 11.00 -20.94 7.06
CA ILE A 21 11.65 -20.64 5.76
C ILE A 21 13.14 -20.95 5.93
N GLY A 22 13.68 -21.87 5.13
CA GLY A 22 15.12 -22.20 5.14
C GLY A 22 15.99 -21.03 4.66
N GLU A 23 17.19 -20.90 5.23
CA GLU A 23 18.14 -19.81 4.93
C GLU A 23 19.11 -20.16 3.79
N ASP A 24 18.99 -21.36 3.23
CA ASP A 24 19.99 -21.98 2.35
C ASP A 24 20.06 -21.37 0.93
N ALA A 25 19.21 -20.38 0.64
CA ALA A 25 19.23 -19.66 -0.63
C ALA A 25 20.32 -18.57 -0.63
N GLN A 26 21.51 -18.91 -1.14
CA GLN A 26 22.65 -18.01 -1.32
C GLN A 26 22.34 -16.81 -2.25
N ASP A 27 21.40 -16.99 -3.20
CA ASP A 27 20.97 -15.95 -4.12
C ASP A 27 19.57 -15.43 -3.76
N ARG A 28 19.51 -14.23 -3.18
CA ARG A 28 18.31 -13.39 -3.31
C ARG A 28 18.29 -12.78 -4.71
N VAL A 29 17.88 -13.58 -5.70
CA VAL A 29 17.50 -13.04 -7.01
C VAL A 29 16.38 -12.04 -6.75
N THR A 30 16.58 -10.76 -7.10
CA THR A 30 15.59 -9.65 -7.27
C THR A 30 16.01 -8.35 -6.55
N TYR A 31 17.21 -7.82 -6.83
CA TYR A 31 17.57 -6.45 -6.43
C TYR A 31 17.61 -5.45 -7.58
N ALA A 32 17.40 -5.87 -8.83
CA ALA A 32 17.24 -4.93 -9.94
C ALA A 32 15.81 -4.33 -9.92
N PRO A 33 15.65 -3.02 -9.68
CA PRO A 33 14.33 -2.38 -9.67
C PRO A 33 13.72 -2.43 -11.07
N ARG A 34 12.63 -3.18 -11.21
CA ARG A 34 11.84 -3.22 -12.46
C ARG A 34 11.14 -1.88 -12.70
N PRO A 35 10.87 -1.51 -13.97
CA PRO A 35 10.00 -0.37 -14.28
C PRO A 35 8.65 -0.47 -13.57
N ILE A 36 8.12 0.65 -13.07
CA ILE A 36 6.87 0.73 -12.29
C ILE A 36 5.70 0.16 -13.07
N ALA A 37 5.62 0.45 -14.37
CA ALA A 37 4.57 -0.07 -15.23
C ALA A 37 4.55 -1.61 -15.28
N THR A 38 5.72 -2.24 -15.23
CA THR A 38 5.89 -3.70 -15.24
C THR A 38 5.63 -4.28 -13.86
N GLU A 39 6.22 -3.71 -12.81
CA GLU A 39 6.07 -4.19 -11.44
C GLU A 39 4.62 -4.13 -10.97
N LEU A 40 3.93 -3.01 -11.19
CA LEU A 40 2.56 -2.80 -10.73
C LEU A 40 1.50 -3.25 -11.75
N ARG A 41 1.92 -3.92 -12.84
CA ARG A 41 1.03 -4.45 -13.88
C ARG A 41 -0.03 -5.38 -13.31
N PHE A 42 0.31 -6.17 -12.29
CA PHE A 42 -0.63 -7.11 -11.68
C PHE A 42 -1.84 -6.41 -11.06
N LEU A 43 -1.70 -5.20 -10.52
CA LEU A 43 -2.83 -4.44 -9.96
C LEU A 43 -3.87 -4.14 -11.04
N ARG A 44 -3.43 -3.76 -12.24
CA ARG A 44 -4.37 -3.56 -13.36
C ARG A 44 -5.15 -4.82 -13.71
N HIS A 45 -4.49 -5.98 -13.68
CA HIS A 45 -5.14 -7.25 -14.01
C HIS A 45 -6.12 -7.63 -12.89
N LEU A 46 -5.66 -7.55 -11.63
CA LEU A 46 -6.45 -7.88 -10.46
C LEU A 46 -7.74 -7.06 -10.36
N LEU A 47 -7.65 -5.74 -10.58
CA LEU A 47 -8.81 -4.84 -10.48
C LEU A 47 -9.85 -5.07 -11.57
N ALA A 48 -9.49 -5.73 -12.67
CA ALA A 48 -10.37 -6.06 -13.79
C ALA A 48 -10.88 -7.52 -13.73
N LEU A 49 -10.57 -8.28 -12.66
CA LEU A 49 -11.10 -9.63 -12.51
C LEU A 49 -12.56 -9.56 -12.06
N PRO A 50 -13.48 -10.35 -12.63
CA PRO A 50 -14.91 -10.29 -12.30
C PRO A 50 -15.20 -10.45 -10.80
N TRP A 51 -14.47 -11.32 -10.11
CA TRP A 51 -14.66 -11.50 -8.66
C TRP A 51 -14.34 -10.24 -7.85
N PHE A 52 -13.38 -9.41 -8.31
CA PHE A 52 -13.02 -8.16 -7.64
C PHE A 52 -14.07 -7.08 -7.91
N GLU A 53 -14.54 -6.98 -9.15
CA GLU A 53 -15.60 -6.05 -9.53
C GLU A 53 -16.92 -6.34 -8.80
N ASN A 54 -17.21 -7.63 -8.56
CA ASN A 54 -18.37 -8.09 -7.81
C ASN A 54 -18.28 -7.89 -6.29
N LEU A 55 -17.14 -7.43 -5.76
CA LEU A 55 -17.05 -7.08 -4.34
C LEU A 55 -17.87 -5.83 -4.03
N SER A 56 -18.46 -5.79 -2.83
CA SER A 56 -19.03 -4.57 -2.28
C SER A 56 -17.98 -3.45 -2.25
N LEU A 57 -18.42 -2.20 -2.35
CA LEU A 57 -17.53 -1.05 -2.36
C LEU A 57 -16.62 -1.01 -1.11
N GLU A 58 -17.16 -1.37 0.06
CA GLU A 58 -16.40 -1.45 1.31
C GLU A 58 -15.23 -2.46 1.21
N ARG A 59 -15.48 -3.65 0.67
CA ARG A 59 -14.45 -4.68 0.47
C ARG A 59 -13.40 -4.22 -0.56
N ARG A 60 -13.84 -3.57 -1.64
CA ARG A 60 -12.91 -2.96 -2.61
C ARG A 60 -12.05 -1.87 -1.99
N ARG A 61 -12.61 -1.03 -1.10
CA ARG A 61 -11.87 -0.01 -0.35
C ARG A 61 -10.81 -0.64 0.54
N SER A 62 -11.15 -1.65 1.36
CA SER A 62 -10.19 -2.38 2.20
C SER A 62 -9.04 -2.96 1.36
N ALA A 63 -9.36 -3.61 0.23
CA ALA A 63 -8.33 -4.12 -0.69
C ALA A 63 -7.42 -3.01 -1.25
N CYS A 64 -8.01 -1.92 -1.73
CA CYS A 64 -7.27 -0.82 -2.35
C CYS A 64 -6.41 -0.06 -1.33
N VAL A 65 -6.86 0.12 -0.09
CA VAL A 65 -6.03 0.66 1.01
C VAL A 65 -4.77 -0.18 1.17
N LYS A 66 -4.92 -1.50 1.21
CA LYS A 66 -3.80 -2.43 1.32
C LYS A 66 -2.87 -2.34 0.11
N PHE A 67 -3.41 -2.26 -1.09
CA PHE A 67 -2.61 -2.11 -2.31
C PHE A 67 -1.83 -0.80 -2.36
N VAL A 68 -2.45 0.30 -1.93
CA VAL A 68 -1.79 1.60 -1.78
C VAL A 68 -0.64 1.50 -0.77
N ARG A 69 -0.89 1.00 0.43
CA ARG A 69 0.11 0.96 1.51
C ARG A 69 1.28 0.01 1.24
N ILE A 70 1.00 -1.14 0.64
CA ILE A 70 2.00 -2.20 0.42
C ILE A 70 2.69 -2.04 -0.92
N HIS A 71 1.94 -1.90 -2.01
CA HIS A 71 2.52 -1.94 -3.36
C HIS A 71 2.88 -0.56 -3.86
N LEU A 72 1.96 0.40 -3.80
CA LEU A 72 2.20 1.74 -4.33
C LEU A 72 3.27 2.47 -3.51
N PHE A 73 3.07 2.55 -2.20
CA PHE A 73 4.04 3.20 -1.32
C PHE A 73 5.31 2.36 -1.11
N GLY A 74 5.21 1.03 -1.18
CA GLY A 74 6.37 0.14 -1.15
C GLY A 74 7.27 0.36 -2.36
N ALA A 75 6.69 0.54 -3.55
CA ALA A 75 7.46 0.82 -4.77
C ALA A 75 8.31 2.09 -4.64
N VAL A 76 7.79 3.13 -3.97
CA VAL A 76 8.54 4.36 -3.66
C VAL A 76 9.61 4.11 -2.60
N HIS A 77 9.23 3.51 -1.47
CA HIS A 77 10.13 3.30 -0.34
C HIS A 77 11.36 2.44 -0.70
N ASN A 78 11.17 1.43 -1.54
CA ASN A 78 12.21 0.47 -1.91
C ASN A 78 13.14 0.99 -3.01
N ARG A 79 12.97 2.23 -3.48
CA ARG A 79 13.77 2.87 -4.53
C ARG A 79 14.25 4.24 -4.07
N PRO A 80 15.27 4.26 -3.20
CA PRO A 80 15.74 5.49 -2.58
C PRO A 80 16.58 6.36 -3.52
N ASP A 81 16.96 5.86 -4.69
CA ASP A 81 17.72 6.59 -5.70
C ASP A 81 16.80 7.54 -6.51
N PRO A 82 17.00 8.86 -6.45
CA PRO A 82 16.26 9.82 -7.26
C PRO A 82 16.35 9.59 -8.76
N SER A 83 17.47 9.03 -9.26
CA SER A 83 17.72 8.81 -10.69
C SER A 83 16.72 7.82 -11.32
N PHE A 84 16.24 6.85 -10.54
CA PHE A 84 15.20 5.90 -10.97
C PHE A 84 13.89 6.61 -11.31
N TRP A 85 13.55 7.66 -10.55
CA TRP A 85 12.27 8.36 -10.65
C TRP A 85 12.27 9.34 -11.81
N THR A 86 12.46 8.83 -13.03
CA THR A 86 12.25 9.60 -14.26
C THR A 86 10.79 10.04 -14.38
N GLU A 87 10.51 11.00 -15.25
CA GLU A 87 9.14 11.44 -15.53
C GLU A 87 8.22 10.26 -15.94
N LYS A 88 8.74 9.33 -16.76
CA LYS A 88 8.02 8.13 -17.17
C LYS A 88 7.61 7.25 -15.99
N GLU A 89 8.50 7.04 -15.03
CA GLU A 89 8.22 6.23 -13.85
C GLU A 89 7.22 6.91 -12.91
N ARG A 90 7.34 8.24 -12.70
CA ARG A 90 6.38 9.02 -11.91
C ARG A 90 4.98 9.04 -12.55
N ARG A 91 4.89 9.24 -13.87
CA ARG A 91 3.61 9.14 -14.61
C ARG A 91 2.99 7.75 -14.54
N SER A 92 3.82 6.70 -14.62
CA SER A 92 3.36 5.31 -14.48
C SER A 92 2.81 5.03 -13.09
N LEU A 93 3.48 5.52 -12.05
CA LEU A 93 3.03 5.42 -10.66
C LEU A 93 1.71 6.16 -10.44
N ALA A 94 1.60 7.40 -10.93
CA ALA A 94 0.38 8.21 -10.87
C ALA A 94 -0.80 7.51 -11.56
N LYS A 95 -0.55 6.87 -12.71
CA LYS A 95 -1.58 6.10 -13.45
C LYS A 95 -2.11 4.92 -12.63
N VAL A 96 -1.25 4.20 -11.92
CA VAL A 96 -1.67 3.10 -11.04
C VAL A 96 -2.46 3.64 -9.84
N ALA A 97 -1.99 4.73 -9.22
CA ALA A 97 -2.69 5.38 -8.11
C ALA A 97 -4.13 5.79 -8.51
N ARG A 98 -4.30 6.46 -9.65
CA ARG A 98 -5.63 6.85 -10.16
C ARG A 98 -6.52 5.64 -10.41
N LYS A 99 -6.00 4.54 -10.95
CA LYS A 99 -6.77 3.31 -11.15
C LYS A 99 -7.27 2.70 -9.85
N LEU A 100 -6.45 2.72 -8.79
CA LEU A 100 -6.87 2.25 -7.46
C LEU A 100 -8.01 3.12 -6.91
N LEU A 101 -7.90 4.45 -7.04
CA LEU A 101 -8.94 5.38 -6.57
C LEU A 101 -10.24 5.26 -7.37
N ILE A 102 -10.17 5.02 -8.69
CA ILE A 102 -11.34 4.74 -9.52
C ILE A 102 -12.00 3.40 -9.11
N ALA A 103 -11.21 2.37 -8.85
CA ALA A 103 -11.72 1.04 -8.51
C ALA A 103 -12.39 0.99 -7.12
N ALA A 104 -11.99 1.88 -6.20
CA ALA A 104 -12.57 2.00 -4.87
C ALA A 104 -12.60 3.46 -4.38
N PRO A 105 -13.54 4.29 -4.86
CA PRO A 105 -13.63 5.69 -4.46
C PRO A 105 -13.77 5.84 -2.95
N GLY A 106 -12.99 6.71 -2.32
CA GLY A 106 -13.00 6.92 -0.86
C GLY A 106 -12.12 5.93 -0.07
N ALA A 107 -11.41 5.01 -0.73
CA ALA A 107 -10.40 4.18 -0.06
C ALA A 107 -9.31 5.03 0.62
N GLU A 108 -9.08 6.23 0.12
CA GLU A 108 -8.08 7.16 0.58
C GLU A 108 -8.47 7.94 1.85
N SER A 109 -9.71 7.82 2.35
CA SER A 109 -10.20 8.56 3.52
C SER A 109 -9.62 8.05 4.84
N VAL A 110 -9.33 6.75 4.92
CA VAL A 110 -8.73 6.06 6.09
C VAL A 110 -7.20 6.17 6.13
N LEU A 111 -6.59 6.87 5.17
CA LEU A 111 -5.15 7.06 5.12
C LEU A 111 -4.72 8.14 6.12
N SER A 112 -3.58 7.90 6.79
CA SER A 112 -2.96 8.89 7.68
C SER A 112 -2.60 10.17 6.94
N LEU A 113 -2.37 11.27 7.64
CA LEU A 113 -1.87 12.51 7.05
C LEU A 113 -0.57 12.28 6.26
N ALA A 114 0.34 11.45 6.76
CA ALA A 114 1.59 11.10 6.08
C ALA A 114 1.36 10.24 4.84
N ASP A 115 0.49 9.24 4.91
CA ASP A 115 0.09 8.43 3.74
C ASP A 115 -0.57 9.31 2.68
N ARG A 116 -1.44 10.25 3.10
CA ARG A 116 -2.11 11.19 2.22
C ARG A 116 -1.15 12.11 1.49
N ARG A 117 -0.17 12.68 2.20
CA ARG A 117 0.86 13.54 1.58
C ARG A 117 1.62 12.78 0.50
N LEU A 118 1.99 11.53 0.75
CA LEU A 118 2.65 10.71 -0.27
C LEU A 118 1.70 10.40 -1.44
N LEU A 119 0.45 10.03 -1.18
CA LEU A 119 -0.51 9.75 -2.25
C LEU A 119 -0.72 10.97 -3.14
N ASP A 120 -0.87 12.16 -2.56
CA ASP A 120 -1.06 13.40 -3.30
C ASP A 120 0.19 13.73 -4.14
N ALA A 121 1.40 13.56 -3.59
CA ALA A 121 2.66 13.67 -4.32
C ALA A 121 2.77 12.67 -5.49
N ILE A 122 2.27 11.43 -5.31
CA ILE A 122 2.23 10.43 -6.39
C ILE A 122 1.26 10.84 -7.50
N LEU A 123 0.13 11.46 -7.15
CA LEU A 123 -0.89 11.89 -8.12
C LEU A 123 -0.46 13.11 -8.94
N ALA A 124 0.47 13.91 -8.41
CA ALA A 124 1.13 15.03 -9.07
C ALA A 124 2.49 14.60 -9.66
N PRO A 125 2.55 14.10 -10.93
CA PRO A 125 3.76 13.50 -11.50
C PRO A 125 4.95 14.46 -11.64
N ASP A 126 4.71 15.76 -11.50
CA ASP A 126 5.73 16.82 -11.53
C ASP A 126 6.40 17.02 -10.15
N THR A 127 5.94 16.31 -9.10
CA THR A 127 6.59 16.32 -7.80
C THR A 127 8.04 15.86 -7.91
N GLU A 128 8.94 16.61 -7.30
CA GLU A 128 10.36 16.28 -7.30
C GLU A 128 10.65 14.89 -6.69
N PRO A 129 11.54 14.09 -7.31
CA PRO A 129 11.94 12.78 -6.78
C PRO A 129 12.36 12.77 -5.31
N ALA A 130 13.15 13.76 -4.88
CA ALA A 130 13.64 13.85 -3.51
C ALA A 130 12.48 14.02 -2.51
N THR A 131 11.50 14.87 -2.85
CA THR A 131 10.29 15.07 -2.06
C THR A 131 9.45 13.78 -1.98
N LEU A 132 9.26 13.10 -3.11
CA LEU A 132 8.53 11.84 -3.18
C LEU A 132 9.16 10.77 -2.25
N ILE A 133 10.48 10.60 -2.32
CA ILE A 133 11.25 9.68 -1.47
C ILE A 133 11.17 10.10 0.01
N GLY A 134 11.31 11.38 0.30
CA GLY A 134 11.22 11.94 1.65
C GLY A 134 9.88 11.65 2.32
N LEU A 135 8.78 11.81 1.58
CA LEU A 135 7.42 11.49 2.04
C LEU A 135 7.25 9.98 2.29
N ALA A 136 7.81 9.13 1.42
CA ALA A 136 7.80 7.68 1.61
C ALA A 136 8.58 7.22 2.85
N ARG A 137 9.67 7.90 3.19
CA ARG A 137 10.37 7.69 4.46
C ARG A 137 9.58 8.21 5.65
N ALA A 138 8.96 9.39 5.52
CA ALA A 138 8.23 10.04 6.61
C ALA A 138 7.05 9.20 7.11
N ARG A 139 6.27 8.56 6.21
CA ARG A 139 5.13 7.71 6.60
C ARG A 139 5.51 6.42 7.35
N ARG A 140 6.79 6.04 7.35
CA ARG A 140 7.30 4.85 8.08
C ARG A 140 7.70 5.18 9.52
N ARG A 141 7.66 6.44 9.92
CA ARG A 141 7.89 6.89 11.31
C ARG A 141 6.63 6.70 12.15
N HIS A 142 6.25 5.43 12.33
CA HIS A 142 5.03 5.00 13.03
C HIS A 142 4.96 5.53 14.47
N GLY A 143 3.74 5.63 15.00
CA GLY A 143 3.49 6.12 16.36
C GLY A 143 3.49 7.65 16.49
N ARG A 144 3.65 8.40 15.40
CA ARG A 144 3.57 9.87 15.39
C ARG A 144 2.17 10.35 15.01
N PRO A 145 1.71 11.53 15.47
CA PRO A 145 0.39 12.07 15.10
C PRO A 145 0.12 12.07 13.60
N ASN A 146 1.09 12.53 12.79
CA ASN A 146 0.97 12.53 11.33
C ASN A 146 0.85 11.13 10.69
N THR A 147 1.24 10.08 11.38
CA THR A 147 1.13 8.68 10.92
C THR A 147 -0.07 7.94 11.51
N LEU A 148 -0.76 8.55 12.49
CA LEU A 148 -1.92 7.97 13.18
C LEU A 148 -3.22 8.63 12.75
N ILE A 149 -3.22 9.96 12.68
CA ILE A 149 -4.38 10.79 12.37
C ILE A 149 -4.68 10.69 10.87
N THR A 150 -5.91 10.35 10.53
CA THR A 150 -6.45 10.38 9.17
C THR A 150 -6.79 11.81 8.75
N ARG A 151 -6.75 12.11 7.45
CA ARG A 151 -7.17 13.44 6.96
C ARG A 151 -8.65 13.71 7.26
N ASP A 152 -9.48 12.69 7.12
CA ASP A 152 -10.86 12.71 7.58
C ASP A 152 -10.93 12.15 9.00
N LEU A 153 -11.21 13.01 9.99
CA LEU A 153 -11.23 12.62 11.40
C LEU A 153 -12.36 11.62 11.72
N ALA A 154 -13.45 11.60 10.95
CA ALA A 154 -14.51 10.60 11.12
C ALA A 154 -14.01 9.18 10.83
N GLN A 155 -12.91 9.05 10.08
CA GLN A 155 -12.28 7.76 9.74
C GLN A 155 -11.20 7.32 10.73
N LEU A 156 -10.94 8.07 11.80
CA LEU A 156 -9.82 7.80 12.71
C LEU A 156 -9.88 6.40 13.36
N LEU A 157 -11.10 5.90 13.60
CA LEU A 157 -11.37 4.59 14.21
C LEU A 157 -11.90 3.56 13.18
N ALA A 158 -11.80 3.85 11.88
CA ALA A 158 -12.15 2.87 10.85
C ALA A 158 -11.21 1.65 10.94
N THR A 159 -11.68 0.47 10.55
CA THR A 159 -10.91 -0.79 10.60
C THR A 159 -9.54 -0.68 9.93
N GLU A 160 -9.48 0.05 8.81
CA GLU A 160 -8.27 0.27 8.03
C GLU A 160 -7.46 1.49 8.51
N ALA A 161 -7.90 2.21 9.54
CA ALA A 161 -7.20 3.37 10.04
C ALA A 161 -5.92 2.98 10.81
N PRO A 162 -4.85 3.79 10.73
CA PRO A 162 -3.58 3.46 11.35
C PRO A 162 -3.70 3.29 12.87
N LEU A 163 -4.60 4.02 13.54
CA LEU A 163 -4.76 3.95 14.99
C LEU A 163 -5.17 2.55 15.44
N ARG A 164 -6.19 1.95 14.82
CA ARG A 164 -6.62 0.57 15.12
C ARG A 164 -5.53 -0.45 14.77
N LEU A 165 -4.83 -0.26 13.66
CA LEU A 165 -3.74 -1.14 13.26
C LEU A 165 -2.58 -1.13 14.28
N MET A 166 -2.19 0.05 14.77
CA MET A 166 -1.13 0.18 15.76
C MET A 166 -1.55 -0.39 17.11
N ALA A 167 -2.79 -0.15 17.54
CA ALA A 167 -3.33 -0.76 18.76
C ALA A 167 -3.32 -2.29 18.68
N ALA A 168 -3.80 -2.87 17.57
CA ALA A 168 -3.73 -4.31 17.34
C ALA A 168 -2.28 -4.83 17.34
N SER A 169 -1.34 -4.09 16.75
CA SER A 169 0.08 -4.48 16.72
C SER A 169 0.72 -4.51 18.10
N VAL A 170 0.28 -3.65 19.03
CA VAL A 170 0.73 -3.66 20.44
C VAL A 170 0.12 -4.83 21.20
N LEU A 171 -1.17 -5.11 20.99
CA LEU A 171 -1.88 -6.20 21.68
C LEU A 171 -1.47 -7.60 21.21
N LEU A 172 -0.86 -7.71 20.03
CA LEU A 172 -0.37 -8.98 19.45
C LEU A 172 1.11 -9.26 19.77
N ARG A 173 1.79 -8.36 20.51
CA ARG A 173 3.10 -8.65 21.11
C ARG A 173 2.93 -9.54 22.33
#